data_AF-A0A6G8IEH9-F1
#
_entry.id   AF-A0A6G8IEH9-F1
#
_cell.length_a   1.000
_cell.length_b   1.000
_cell.length_c   1.000
_cell.angle_alpha   90.00
_cell.angle_beta   90.00
_cell.angle_gamma   90.00
#
_symmetry.space_group_name_H-M   'P 1'
#
loop_
_entity.id
_entity.type
_entity.pdbx_description
1 polymer ?
#
loop_
_entity_poly.entity_id
_entity_poly.type
_entity_poly.pdbx_seq_one_letter_code
_entity_poly.pdbx_strand_id
1 'polypeptide(L)' 'MPHDLLAELTARAQSLAPEERAQLAEALLASLDPHVADVEASWDIELKRRIADVEQGSVALVPIEEGFARVRRSLGA' A
#
# COMPACT_ATOMS: atom_id res chain seq x y z
N MET A 1 28.29 -5.38 19.36
CA MET A 1 27.60 -4.23 19.97
C MET A 1 26.71 -3.62 18.91
N PRO A 2 25.39 -3.53 19.12
CA PRO A 2 24.44 -3.11 18.07
C PRO A 2 24.67 -1.67 17.57
N HIS A 3 25.38 -0.82 18.33
CA HIS A 3 25.71 0.55 17.93
C HIS A 3 26.80 0.67 16.85
N ASP A 4 27.71 -0.31 16.74
CA ASP A 4 28.80 -0.26 15.74
C ASP A 4 28.27 -0.50 14.33
N LEU A 5 27.28 -1.38 14.19
CA LEU A 5 26.67 -1.71 12.90
C LEU A 5 25.89 -0.52 12.31
N LEU A 6 25.15 0.22 13.16
CA LEU A 6 24.43 1.40 12.70
C LEU A 6 25.38 2.48 12.20
N ALA A 7 26.49 2.70 12.91
CA ALA A 7 27.52 3.65 12.51
C ALA A 7 28.17 3.24 11.18
N GLU A 8 28.49 1.96 11.00
CA GLU A 8 29.05 1.43 9.74
C GLU A 8 28.07 1.59 8.57
N LEU A 9 26.80 1.21 8.74
CA LEU A 9 25.77 1.34 7.72
C LEU A 9 25.54 2.81 7.34
N THR A 10 25.58 3.71 8.33
CA THR A 10 25.45 5.16 8.09
C THR A 10 26.62 5.68 7.26
N ALA A 11 27.85 5.32 7.61
CA ALA A 11 29.05 5.73 6.86
C ALA A 11 29.01 5.21 5.41
N ARG A 12 28.57 3.96 5.21
CA ARG A 12 28.42 3.36 3.88
C ARG A 12 27.31 4.05 3.08
N ALA A 13 26.16 4.33 3.69
CA ALA A 13 25.08 5.07 3.05
C ALA A 13 25.52 6.48 2.63
N GLN A 14 26.31 7.17 3.46
CA GLN A 14 26.85 8.50 3.12
C GLN A 14 27.84 8.49 1.95
N SER A 15 28.49 7.35 1.67
CA SER A 15 29.40 7.20 0.53
C SER A 15 28.71 7.00 -0.82
N LEU A 16 27.40 6.74 -0.83
CA LEU A 16 26.61 6.55 -2.06
C LEU A 16 26.39 7.88 -2.81
N ALA A 17 26.10 7.76 -4.11
CA ALA A 17 25.69 8.90 -4.91
C ALA A 17 24.36 9.50 -4.39
N PRO A 18 24.09 10.80 -4.60
CA PRO A 18 22.87 11.44 -4.10
C PRO A 18 21.57 10.70 -4.44
N GLU A 19 21.44 10.18 -5.66
CA GLU A 19 20.27 9.43 -6.12
C GLU A 19 20.08 8.12 -5.36
N GLU A 20 21.17 7.36 -5.18
CA GLU A 20 21.18 6.08 -4.47
C GLU A 20 20.87 6.26 -2.98
N ARG A 21 21.36 7.37 -2.38
CA ARG A 21 20.99 7.74 -1.01
C ARG A 21 19.51 8.04 -0.87
N ALA A 22 18.92 8.74 -1.85
CA ALA A 22 17.49 9.05 -1.83
C ALA A 22 16.64 7.77 -1.89
N GLN A 23 16.99 6.84 -2.79
CA GLN A 23 16.33 5.53 -2.90
C GLN A 23 16.45 4.71 -1.61
N LEU A 24 17.64 4.67 -1.00
CA LEU A 24 17.85 3.97 0.27
C LEU A 24 17.04 4.61 1.41
N ALA A 25 16.98 5.94 1.49
CA ALA A 25 16.18 6.64 2.49
C ALA A 25 14.69 6.36 2.33
N GLU A 26 14.18 6.34 1.09
CA GLU A 26 12.79 5.98 0.78
C GLU A 26 12.47 4.55 1.22
N ALA A 27 13.31 3.57 0.88
CA ALA A 27 13.11 2.18 1.27
C ALA A 27 13.12 1.99 2.81
N LEU A 28 14.04 2.66 3.50
CA LEU A 28 14.10 2.62 4.96
C LEU A 28 12.87 3.27 5.60
N LEU A 29 12.42 4.43 5.10
CA LEU A 29 11.19 5.07 5.56
C LEU A 29 9.96 4.17 5.33
N ALA A 30 9.86 3.55 4.15
CA ALA A 30 8.77 2.62 3.84
C ALA A 30 8.78 1.39 4.76
N SER A 31 9.95 0.89 5.15
CA SER A 31 10.08 -0.24 6.09
C SER A 31 9.63 0.08 7.52
N LEU A 32 9.53 1.36 7.87
CA LEU A 32 9.02 1.79 9.17
C LEU A 32 7.51 1.82 9.24
N ASP A 33 6.81 1.61 8.12
CA ASP A 33 5.35 1.56 8.10
C ASP A 33 4.87 0.13 8.43
N PRO A 34 4.40 -0.12 9.68
CA PRO A 34 3.93 -1.44 10.09
C PRO A 34 2.63 -1.84 9.39
N HIS A 35 1.95 -0.89 8.73
CA HIS A 35 0.67 -1.12 8.09
C HIS A 35 0.83 -1.66 6.66
N VAL A 36 1.96 -1.46 5.97
CA VAL A 36 2.08 -1.90 4.56
C VAL A 36 1.92 -3.42 4.42
N ALA A 37 2.49 -4.21 5.33
CA ALA A 37 2.37 -5.67 5.30
C ALA A 37 0.97 -6.16 5.73
N ASP A 38 0.33 -5.48 6.69
CA ASP A 38 -0.98 -5.86 7.22
C ASP A 38 -2.13 -5.39 6.32
N VAL A 39 -1.96 -4.25 5.65
CA VAL A 39 -2.91 -3.69 4.69
C VAL A 39 -3.03 -4.63 3.50
N GLU A 40 -1.92 -5.01 2.84
CA GLU A 40 -1.99 -5.92 1.68
C GLU A 40 -2.68 -7.25 2.04
N ALA A 41 -2.33 -7.86 3.18
CA ALA A 41 -2.98 -9.08 3.65
C ALA A 41 -4.48 -8.89 3.94
N SER A 42 -4.85 -7.77 4.55
CA SER A 42 -6.25 -7.42 4.85
C SER A 42 -7.05 -7.15 3.58
N TRP A 43 -6.45 -6.53 2.57
CA TRP A 43 -7.05 -6.33 1.25
C TRP A 43 -7.28 -7.65 0.53
N ASP A 44 -6.32 -8.57 0.61
CA ASP A 44 -6.42 -9.92 0.04
C ASP A 44 -7.60 -10.71 0.62
N ILE A 45 -7.78 -10.62 1.95
CA ILE A 45 -8.91 -11.23 2.66
C ILE A 45 -10.24 -10.61 2.20
N GLU A 46 -10.33 -9.28 2.17
CA GLU A 46 -11.55 -8.57 1.79
C GLU A 46 -11.93 -8.81 0.32
N LEU A 47 -10.95 -8.87 -0.58
CA LEU A 47 -11.20 -9.10 -2.00
C LEU A 47 -11.78 -10.50 -2.23
N LYS A 48 -11.20 -11.53 -1.59
CA LYS A 48 -11.71 -12.91 -1.62
C LYS A 48 -13.13 -12.99 -1.07
N ARG A 49 -13.40 -12.30 0.04
CA ARG A 49 -14.74 -12.22 0.64
C ARG A 49 -15.76 -11.59 -0.33
N ARG A 50 -15.42 -10.45 -0.95
CA ARG A 50 -16.31 -9.77 -1.90
C ARG A 50 -16.60 -10.58 -3.15
N ILE A 51 -15.60 -11.28 -3.69
CA ILE A 51 -15.79 -12.18 -4.83
C ILE A 51 -16.79 -13.28 -4.46
N ALA A 52 -16.57 -13.95 -3.32
CA ALA A 52 -17.45 -15.00 -2.85
C ALA A 52 -18.89 -14.50 -2.63
N ASP A 53 -19.07 -13.30 -2.07
CA ASP A 53 -20.39 -12.71 -1.86
C ASP A 53 -21.14 -12.49 -3.19
N VAL A 54 -20.43 -12.04 -4.23
CA VAL A 54 -20.98 -11.87 -5.57
C VAL A 54 -21.34 -13.21 -6.21
N GLU A 55 -20.43 -14.18 -6.17
CA GLU A 55 -20.64 -15.51 -6.75
C GLU A 55 -21.78 -16.28 -6.09
N GLN A 56 -21.97 -16.09 -4.77
CA GLN A 56 -23.05 -16.70 -4.00
C GLN A 56 -24.37 -15.92 -4.09
N GLY A 57 -24.36 -14.72 -4.68
CA GLY A 57 -25.53 -13.84 -4.72
C GLY A 57 -25.94 -13.32 -3.33
N SER A 58 -25.02 -13.26 -2.36
CA SER A 58 -25.29 -12.77 -1.01
C SER A 58 -25.35 -11.24 -0.94
N VAL A 59 -24.95 -10.55 -2.01
CA VAL A 59 -24.95 -9.09 -2.13
C VAL A 59 -25.81 -8.61 -3.29
N ALA A 60 -26.51 -7.49 -3.08
CA ALA A 60 -27.24 -6.80 -4.14
C ALA A 60 -26.26 -6.04 -5.04
N LEU A 61 -26.12 -6.48 -6.29
CA LEU A 61 -25.33 -5.79 -7.30
C LEU A 61 -26.05 -4.55 -7.84
N VAL A 62 -25.28 -3.54 -8.22
CA VAL A 62 -25.78 -2.34 -8.89
C VAL A 62 -25.26 -2.34 -10.32
N PRO A 63 -26.09 -2.00 -11.33
CA PRO A 63 -25.61 -1.81 -12.70
C PRO A 63 -24.45 -0.83 -12.77
N ILE A 64 -23.43 -1.14 -13.57
CA ILE A 64 -22.19 -0.36 -13.59
C ILE A 64 -22.42 1.07 -14.08
N GLU A 65 -23.38 1.27 -14.97
CA GLU A 65 -23.80 2.58 -15.48
C GLU A 65 -24.36 3.46 -14.36
N GLU A 66 -25.16 2.88 -13.46
CA GLU A 66 -25.69 3.57 -12.29
C GLU A 66 -24.56 3.89 -11.30
N GLY A 67 -23.63 2.96 -11.09
CA GLY A 67 -22.42 3.17 -10.29
C GLY A 67 -21.62 4.38 -10.78
N PHE A 68 -21.29 4.43 -12.07
CA PHE A 68 -20.57 5.57 -12.66
C PHE A 68 -21.38 6.88 -12.57
N ALA A 69 -22.70 6.83 -12.78
CA ALA A 69 -23.54 8.01 -12.67
C ALA A 69 -23.53 8.58 -11.23
N ARG A 70 -23.53 7.73 -10.20
CA ARG A 70 -23.39 8.15 -8.79
C ARG A 70 -22.05 8.85 -8.54
N VAL A 71 -20.95 8.27 -9.04
CA VAL A 71 -19.60 8.86 -8.88
C VAL A 71 -19.53 10.24 -9.54
N ARG A 72 -19.99 10.39 -10.79
CA ARG A 72 -19.98 11.68 -11.50
C ARG A 72 -20.77 12.76 -10.74
N ARG A 73 -21.98 12.41 -10.26
CA ARG A 73 -22.79 13.32 -9.43
C ARG A 73 -22.07 13.76 -8.15
N SER A 74 -21.35 12.84 -7.50
CA SER A 74 -20.60 13.16 -6.27
C SER A 74 -19.41 14.08 -6.50
N LEU A 75 -18.86 14.11 -7.72
CA LEU A 75 -17.74 14.95 -8.11
C LEU A 75 -18.17 16.32 -8.67
N GLY A 76 -19.48 16.60 -8.74
CA GLY A 76 -20.01 17.88 -9.24
C GLY A 76 -19.89 18.07 -10.76
N ALA A 77 -19.75 16.98 -11.52
CA ALA A 77 -19.78 16.99 -12.99
C ALA A 77 -21.21 16.86 -13.54
#